data_AF-A0A0D2YFP4-F1
#
_entry.id   AF-A0A0D2YFP4-F1
#
_cell.length_a   1.000
_cell.length_b   1.000
_cell.length_c   1.000
_cell.angle_alpha   90.00
_cell.angle_beta   90.00
_cell.angle_gamma   90.00
#
_symmetry.space_group_name_H-M   'P 1'
#
loop_
_entity.id
_entity.type
_entity.pdbx_description
1 polymer ?
#
loop_
_entity_poly.entity_id
_entity_poly.type
_entity_poly.pdbx_seq_one_letter_code
_entity_poly.pdbx_strand_id
1 'polypeptide(L)'
;MVTETASPAATANSPAKEQDSSLLKTPRSSVQLRQALEYVPASVTQDSTVRLLFRKIGSQLDRYNFEIEKQNREITILQRENEEHRPKRRKKVIYNPNAEFAKIPAIKKAREQMWRTLQPEITANRVQKLKLEDLCTQFHLNIH
;
A
#
# COMPACT_ATOMS: atom_id res chain seq x y z
N MET A 1 -38.20 43.75 57.48
CA MET A 1 -37.83 44.38 56.19
C MET A 1 -37.15 43.29 55.37
N VAL A 2 -37.93 42.64 54.51
CA VAL A 2 -37.58 41.42 53.78
C VAL A 2 -36.79 41.80 52.53
N THR A 3 -35.66 41.14 52.31
CA THR A 3 -34.80 41.27 51.12
C THR A 3 -35.38 40.47 49.96
N GLU A 4 -35.83 41.13 48.90
CA GLU A 4 -36.16 40.50 47.62
C GLU A 4 -35.04 40.76 46.61
N THR A 5 -34.28 39.72 46.30
CA THR A 5 -33.27 39.70 45.24
C THR A 5 -33.95 39.35 43.93
N ALA A 6 -33.89 40.26 42.94
CA ALA A 6 -34.46 40.03 41.61
C ALA A 6 -33.66 38.98 40.82
N SER A 7 -34.40 38.00 40.29
CA SER A 7 -33.92 36.89 39.45
C SER A 7 -33.40 37.37 38.09
N PRO A 8 -32.28 36.84 37.53
CA PRO A 8 -31.91 37.10 36.16
C PRO A 8 -32.71 36.18 35.23
N ALA A 9 -33.57 36.77 34.40
CA ALA A 9 -34.23 36.08 33.31
C ALA A 9 -33.19 35.64 32.26
N ALA A 10 -32.84 34.36 32.26
CA ALA A 10 -32.08 33.75 31.19
C ALA A 10 -32.93 33.70 29.93
N THR A 11 -32.73 34.65 29.01
CA THR A 11 -33.22 34.54 27.63
C THR A 11 -32.53 33.33 26.99
N ALA A 12 -33.23 32.21 26.96
CA ALA A 12 -32.84 31.06 26.16
C ALA A 12 -32.95 31.46 24.69
N ASN A 13 -31.82 31.85 24.09
CA ASN A 13 -31.69 31.94 22.65
C ASN A 13 -31.97 30.55 22.09
N SER A 14 -33.18 30.36 21.56
CA SER A 14 -33.49 29.19 20.76
C SER A 14 -32.48 29.15 19.62
N PRO A 15 -31.86 28.01 19.29
CA PRO A 15 -30.98 27.94 18.13
C PRO A 15 -31.84 28.34 16.93
N ALA A 16 -31.44 29.43 16.27
CA ALA A 16 -31.99 29.81 14.98
C ALA A 16 -32.00 28.54 14.13
N LYS A 17 -33.18 28.14 13.65
CA LYS A 17 -33.32 27.07 12.67
C LYS A 17 -32.28 27.34 11.58
N GLU A 18 -31.33 26.40 11.41
CA GLU A 18 -30.51 26.29 10.20
C GLU A 18 -31.44 25.97 9.03
N GLN A 19 -32.25 26.94 8.62
CA GLN A 19 -32.82 26.96 7.30
C GLN A 19 -31.75 27.55 6.39
N ASP A 20 -31.51 26.86 5.27
CA ASP A 20 -30.91 27.40 4.05
C ASP A 20 -29.48 26.96 3.68
N SER A 21 -28.89 25.97 4.33
CA SER A 21 -27.71 25.28 3.73
C SER A 21 -28.09 24.36 2.57
N SER A 22 -29.37 24.01 2.43
CA SER A 22 -29.91 23.14 1.36
C SER A 22 -30.28 23.90 0.09
N LEU A 23 -30.48 25.23 0.13
CA LEU A 23 -30.98 26.03 -1.00
C LEU A 23 -29.95 26.22 -2.13
N LEU A 24 -28.68 25.89 -1.90
CA LEU A 24 -27.59 26.07 -2.87
C LEU A 24 -26.86 24.77 -3.23
N LYS A 25 -27.52 23.62 -3.14
CA LYS A 25 -26.92 22.36 -3.62
C LYS A 25 -26.85 22.34 -5.14
N THR A 26 -25.63 22.35 -5.67
CA THR A 26 -25.37 22.14 -7.11
C THR A 26 -25.84 20.74 -7.52
N PRO A 27 -26.69 20.63 -8.56
CA PRO A 27 -27.14 19.32 -9.03
C PRO A 27 -25.95 18.55 -9.60
N ARG A 28 -25.80 17.29 -9.19
CA ARG A 28 -24.72 16.41 -9.66
C ARG A 28 -25.12 15.58 -10.87
N SER A 29 -26.42 15.38 -11.12
CA SER A 29 -26.92 14.56 -12.23
C SER A 29 -28.07 15.24 -12.96
N SER A 30 -28.40 14.77 -14.17
CA SER A 30 -29.55 15.29 -14.92
C SER A 30 -30.88 15.07 -14.21
N VAL A 31 -30.98 14.05 -13.35
CA VAL A 31 -32.17 13.77 -12.54
C VAL A 31 -32.33 14.82 -11.44
N GLN A 32 -31.25 15.12 -10.72
CA GLN A 32 -31.26 16.15 -9.68
C GLN A 32 -31.49 17.53 -10.29
N LEU A 33 -30.94 17.80 -11.47
CA LEU A 33 -31.17 19.04 -12.20
C LEU A 33 -32.64 19.18 -12.59
N ARG A 34 -33.29 18.10 -13.05
CA ARG A 34 -34.72 18.11 -13.36
C ARG A 34 -35.58 18.38 -12.12
N GLN A 35 -35.27 17.74 -10.99
CA GLN A 35 -35.94 17.99 -9.72
C GLN A 35 -35.76 19.44 -9.26
N ALA A 36 -34.56 20.01 -9.41
CA ALA A 36 -34.30 21.41 -9.06
C ALA A 36 -35.11 22.39 -9.93
N LEU A 37 -35.37 22.04 -11.19
CA LEU A 37 -36.17 22.87 -12.10
C LEU A 37 -37.66 22.87 -11.80
N GLU A 38 -38.18 21.89 -11.05
CA GLU A 38 -39.60 21.88 -10.63
C GLU A 38 -39.92 23.04 -9.69
N TYR A 39 -38.92 23.56 -8.96
CA TYR A 39 -39.06 24.71 -8.07
C TYR A 39 -38.93 26.07 -8.79
N VAL A 40 -38.56 26.06 -10.07
CA VAL A 40 -38.39 27.28 -10.87
C VAL A 40 -39.75 27.65 -11.52
N PRO A 41 -40.15 28.94 -11.48
CA PRO A 41 -41.40 29.38 -12.11
C PRO A 41 -41.51 28.96 -13.57
N ALA A 42 -42.70 28.48 -13.97
CA ALA A 42 -42.98 28.01 -15.32
C ALA A 42 -42.72 29.08 -16.41
N SER A 43 -42.82 30.37 -16.05
CA SER A 43 -42.52 31.50 -16.93
C SER A 43 -41.07 31.51 -17.44
N VAL A 44 -40.13 30.98 -16.66
CA VAL A 44 -38.70 30.92 -17.03
C VAL A 44 -38.38 29.61 -17.77
N THR A 45 -39.05 28.51 -17.41
CA THR A 45 -38.80 27.18 -18.00
C THR A 45 -39.59 26.91 -19.29
N GLN A 46 -40.51 27.81 -19.67
CA GLN A 46 -41.22 27.78 -20.95
C GLN A 46 -40.35 28.23 -22.13
N ASP A 47 -39.31 29.03 -21.92
CA ASP A 47 -38.40 29.40 -23.01
C ASP A 47 -37.66 28.16 -23.53
N SER A 48 -37.76 27.95 -24.85
CA SER A 48 -37.11 26.84 -25.55
C SER A 48 -35.59 26.87 -25.41
N THR A 49 -34.99 28.06 -25.35
CA THR A 49 -33.54 28.25 -25.26
C THR A 49 -33.03 27.80 -23.90
N VAL A 50 -33.72 28.23 -22.84
CA VAL A 50 -33.46 27.84 -21.46
C VAL A 50 -33.62 26.33 -21.27
N ARG A 51 -34.69 25.75 -21.82
CA ARG A 51 -34.90 24.29 -21.78
C ARG A 51 -33.79 23.52 -22.48
N LEU A 52 -33.34 23.99 -23.63
CA LEU A 52 -32.24 23.36 -24.37
C LEU A 52 -30.92 23.45 -23.59
N LEU A 53 -30.66 24.59 -22.95
CA LEU A 53 -29.49 24.80 -22.09
C LEU A 53 -29.47 23.79 -20.94
N PHE A 54 -30.57 23.66 -20.19
CA PHE A 54 -30.67 22.70 -19.10
C PHE A 54 -30.55 21.25 -19.56
N ARG A 55 -31.08 20.91 -20.74
CA ARG A 55 -30.91 19.58 -21.33
C ARG A 55 -29.44 19.30 -21.64
N LYS A 56 -28.72 20.27 -22.23
CA LYS A 56 -27.28 20.14 -22.51
C LYS A 56 -26.47 20.01 -21.22
N ILE A 57 -26.76 20.81 -20.20
CA ILE A 57 -26.09 20.74 -18.90
C ILE A 57 -26.31 19.37 -18.28
N GLY A 58 -27.55 18.88 -18.22
CA GLY A 58 -27.87 17.55 -17.69
C GLY A 58 -27.12 16.44 -18.42
N SER A 59 -27.09 16.46 -19.76
CA SER A 59 -26.34 15.48 -20.55
C SER A 59 -24.83 15.52 -20.27
N GLN A 60 -24.25 16.69 -20.06
CA GLN A 60 -22.82 16.80 -19.73
C GLN A 60 -22.52 16.31 -18.32
N LEU A 61 -23.38 16.62 -17.33
CA LEU A 61 -23.24 16.09 -15.97
C LEU A 61 -23.22 14.56 -15.96
N ASP A 62 -24.15 13.94 -16.70
CA ASP A 62 -24.22 12.47 -16.76
C ASP A 62 -22.99 11.86 -17.45
N ARG A 63 -22.46 12.51 -18.50
CA ARG A 63 -21.21 12.10 -19.16
C ARG A 63 -20.01 12.19 -18.23
N TYR A 64 -19.85 13.29 -17.52
CA TYR A 64 -18.76 13.45 -16.56
C TYR A 64 -18.86 12.46 -15.42
N ASN A 65 -20.06 12.22 -14.89
CA ASN A 65 -20.25 11.18 -13.87
C ASN A 65 -19.84 9.80 -14.39
N PHE A 66 -20.21 9.46 -15.63
CA PHE A 66 -19.79 8.20 -16.23
C PHE A 66 -18.27 8.10 -16.37
N GLU A 67 -17.60 9.16 -16.81
CA GLU A 67 -16.14 9.21 -16.92
C GLU A 67 -15.45 9.07 -15.55
N ILE A 68 -15.96 9.77 -14.53
CA ILE A 68 -15.47 9.70 -13.16
C ILE A 68 -15.62 8.27 -12.62
N GLU A 69 -16.79 7.65 -12.77
CA GLU A 69 -17.02 6.28 -12.31
C GLU A 69 -16.15 5.27 -13.06
N LYS A 70 -15.93 5.48 -14.37
CA LYS A 70 -15.01 4.67 -15.16
C LYS A 70 -13.58 4.76 -14.61
N GLN A 71 -13.11 5.97 -14.32
CA GLN A 71 -11.78 6.20 -13.75
C GLN A 71 -11.66 5.62 -12.33
N ASN A 72 -12.67 5.79 -11.48
CA ASN A 72 -12.71 5.22 -10.13
C ASN A 72 -12.62 3.70 -10.15
N ARG A 73 -13.31 3.06 -11.11
CA ARG A 73 -13.22 1.62 -11.32
C ARG A 73 -11.81 1.19 -11.73
N GLU A 74 -11.18 1.92 -12.64
CA GLU A 74 -9.81 1.67 -13.07
C GLU A 74 -8.82 1.81 -11.91
N ILE A 75 -8.93 2.88 -11.10
CA ILE A 75 -8.15 3.08 -9.89
C ILE A 75 -8.30 1.89 -8.94
N THR A 76 -9.53 1.41 -8.72
CA THR A 76 -9.80 0.28 -7.84
C THR A 76 -9.14 -1.02 -8.32
N ILE A 77 -9.15 -1.25 -9.64
CA ILE A 77 -8.49 -2.41 -10.25
C ILE A 77 -6.98 -2.31 -10.07
N LEU A 78 -6.38 -1.17 -10.42
CA LEU A 78 -4.95 -0.93 -10.31
C LEU A 78 -4.46 -1.01 -8.86
N GLN A 79 -5.25 -0.52 -7.90
CA GLN A 79 -4.94 -0.64 -6.47
C GLN A 79 -4.88 -2.11 -6.04
N ARG A 80 -5.84 -2.93 -6.49
CA ARG A 80 -5.85 -4.37 -6.21
C ARG A 80 -4.64 -5.09 -6.80
N GLU A 81 -4.31 -4.79 -8.06
CA GLU A 81 -3.12 -5.37 -8.71
C GLU A 81 -1.83 -4.98 -7.96
N ASN A 82 -1.72 -3.72 -7.54
CA ASN A 82 -0.58 -3.25 -6.76
C ASN A 82 -0.49 -3.96 -5.41
N GLU A 83 -1.61 -4.14 -4.70
CA GLU A 83 -1.67 -4.91 -3.45
C GLU A 83 -1.24 -6.36 -3.63
N GLU A 84 -1.59 -6.99 -4.75
CA GLU A 84 -1.18 -8.35 -5.09
C GLU A 84 0.33 -8.44 -5.37
N HIS A 85 0.87 -7.48 -6.13
CA HIS A 85 2.30 -7.40 -6.45
C HIS A 85 3.16 -6.92 -5.28
N ARG A 86 2.56 -6.30 -4.26
CA ARG A 86 3.30 -5.82 -3.09
C ARG A 86 3.91 -7.02 -2.36
N PRO A 87 5.23 -7.00 -2.07
CA PRO A 87 5.88 -8.10 -1.38
C PRO A 87 5.29 -8.27 0.03
N LYS A 88 4.47 -9.31 0.21
CA LYS A 88 3.76 -9.60 1.48
C LYS A 88 4.71 -9.91 2.64
N ARG A 89 5.90 -10.42 2.33
CA ARG A 89 7.01 -10.64 3.28
C ARG A 89 8.33 -10.36 2.58
N ARG A 90 9.26 -9.70 3.28
CA ARG A 90 10.65 -9.63 2.82
C ARG A 90 11.26 -11.03 2.91
N LYS A 91 11.81 -11.55 1.80
CA LYS A 91 12.60 -12.79 1.84
C LYS A 91 13.75 -12.55 2.81
N LYS A 92 13.84 -13.38 3.86
CA LYS A 92 14.99 -13.33 4.78
C LYS A 92 16.24 -13.63 3.96
N VAL A 93 17.08 -12.62 3.77
CA VAL A 93 18.40 -12.83 3.18
C VAL A 93 19.20 -13.60 4.24
N ILE A 94 19.45 -14.88 3.97
CA ILE A 94 20.37 -15.67 4.80
C ILE A 94 21.77 -15.22 4.38
N TYR A 95 22.30 -14.22 5.08
CA TYR A 95 23.65 -13.75 4.86
C TYR A 95 24.62 -14.77 5.47
N ASN A 96 25.37 -15.46 4.61
CA ASN A 96 26.45 -16.35 5.03
C ASN A 96 27.79 -15.63 4.80
N PRO A 97 28.40 -15.02 5.83
CA PRO A 97 29.67 -14.31 5.68
C PRO A 97 30.80 -15.22 5.19
N ASN A 98 30.78 -16.51 5.56
CA ASN A 98 31.79 -17.47 5.14
C ASN A 98 31.70 -17.77 3.64
N ALA A 99 30.50 -17.65 3.03
CA ALA A 99 30.33 -17.84 1.60
C ALA A 99 30.97 -16.70 0.79
N GLU A 100 30.90 -15.46 1.28
CA GLU A 100 31.62 -14.33 0.67
C GLU A 100 33.12 -14.42 0.92
N PHE A 101 33.52 -14.82 2.13
CA PHE A 101 34.93 -14.99 2.49
C PHE A 101 35.62 -16.07 1.64
N ALA A 102 34.92 -17.16 1.33
CA ALA A 102 35.43 -18.24 0.47
C ALA A 102 35.68 -17.81 -0.98
N LYS A 103 35.05 -16.72 -1.45
CA LYS A 103 35.27 -16.18 -2.81
C LYS A 103 36.55 -15.35 -2.93
N ILE A 104 37.14 -14.93 -1.81
CA ILE A 104 38.36 -14.12 -1.82
C ILE A 104 39.50 -14.94 -2.46
N PRO A 105 40.17 -14.42 -3.52
CA PRO A 105 41.16 -15.18 -4.27
C PRO A 105 42.32 -15.72 -3.43
N ALA A 106 42.77 -14.96 -2.44
CA ALA A 106 43.84 -15.38 -1.53
C ALA A 106 43.44 -16.61 -0.70
N ILE A 107 42.20 -16.66 -0.22
CA ILE A 107 41.67 -17.76 0.58
C ILE A 107 41.43 -18.99 -0.29
N LYS A 108 40.95 -18.81 -1.53
CA LYS A 108 40.83 -19.90 -2.50
C LYS A 108 42.20 -20.53 -2.80
N LYS A 109 43.22 -19.72 -3.08
CA LYS A 109 44.59 -20.18 -3.32
C LYS A 109 45.18 -20.91 -2.10
N ALA A 110 45.02 -20.35 -0.91
CA ALA A 110 45.49 -20.98 0.33
C ALA A 110 44.80 -22.33 0.56
N ARG A 111 43.49 -22.43 0.30
CA ARG A 111 42.75 -23.70 0.39
C ARG A 111 43.23 -24.73 -0.62
N GLU A 112 43.47 -24.33 -1.87
CA GLU A 112 44.01 -25.20 -2.91
C GLU A 112 45.42 -25.69 -2.55
N GLN A 113 46.28 -24.82 -2.02
CA GLN A 113 47.61 -25.20 -1.52
C GLN A 113 47.51 -26.19 -0.37
N MET A 114 46.68 -25.90 0.64
CA MET A 114 46.43 -26.80 1.76
C MET A 114 45.93 -28.18 1.30
N TRP A 115 45.04 -28.22 0.31
CA TRP A 115 44.53 -29.48 -0.25
C TRP A 115 45.62 -30.30 -0.95
N ARG A 116 46.54 -29.62 -1.66
CA ARG A 116 47.68 -30.28 -2.31
C ARG A 116 48.67 -30.85 -1.28
N THR A 117 48.91 -30.14 -0.18
CA THR A 117 49.82 -30.58 0.88
C THR A 117 49.22 -31.72 1.71
N LEU A 118 47.96 -31.58 2.13
CA LEU A 118 47.32 -32.55 3.04
C LEU A 118 46.78 -33.80 2.34
N GLN A 119 46.51 -33.73 1.03
CA GLN A 119 45.95 -34.81 0.21
C GLN A 119 44.84 -35.59 0.95
N PRO A 120 43.76 -34.90 1.37
CA PRO A 120 42.84 -35.41 2.39
C PRO A 120 42.16 -36.72 1.98
N GLU A 121 41.89 -36.95 0.70
CA GLU A 121 41.29 -38.19 0.20
C GLU A 121 42.23 -39.39 0.33
N ILE A 122 43.51 -39.22 -0.02
CA ILE A 122 44.53 -40.26 0.10
C ILE A 122 44.74 -40.60 1.57
N THR A 123 44.85 -39.56 2.39
CA THR A 123 45.01 -39.66 3.85
C THR A 123 43.81 -40.35 4.49
N ALA A 124 42.58 -39.98 4.15
CA ALA A 124 41.36 -40.60 4.65
C ALA A 124 41.28 -42.09 4.26
N ASN A 125 41.59 -42.43 3.01
CA ASN A 125 41.60 -43.82 2.53
C ASN A 125 42.67 -44.67 3.24
N ARG A 126 43.81 -44.09 3.60
CA ARG A 126 44.85 -44.76 4.40
C ARG A 126 44.37 -44.98 5.84
N VAL A 127 43.78 -43.97 6.46
CA VAL A 127 43.27 -44.02 7.84
C VAL A 127 42.16 -45.08 7.98
N GLN A 128 41.24 -45.15 7.02
CA GLN A 128 40.15 -46.14 7.05
C GLN A 128 40.64 -47.59 6.99
N LYS A 129 41.84 -47.84 6.47
CA LYS A 129 42.42 -49.20 6.34
C LYS A 129 43.26 -49.62 7.55
N LEU A 130 43.60 -48.69 8.45
CA LEU A 130 44.43 -48.96 9.61
C LEU A 130 43.58 -49.26 10.84
N LYS A 131 44.12 -50.07 11.75
CA LYS A 131 43.51 -50.30 13.06
C LYS A 131 43.78 -49.08 13.97
N LEU A 132 42.90 -48.86 14.95
CA LEU A 132 42.95 -47.71 15.84
C LEU A 132 44.27 -47.61 16.62
N GLU A 133 44.82 -48.75 17.04
CA GLU A 133 46.09 -48.85 17.76
C GLU A 133 47.29 -48.36 16.92
N ASP A 134 47.28 -48.64 15.61
CA ASP A 134 48.33 -48.22 14.67
C ASP A 134 48.24 -46.73 14.32
N LEU A 135 47.02 -46.18 14.30
CA LEU A 135 46.78 -44.76 14.02
C LEU A 135 47.39 -43.84 15.08
N CYS A 136 47.29 -44.23 16.36
CA CYS A 136 47.80 -43.44 17.48
C CYS A 136 49.33 -43.39 17.56
N THR A 137 50.05 -44.30 16.88
CA THR A 137 51.51 -44.39 16.95
C THR A 137 52.21 -43.93 15.68
N GLN A 138 51.57 -44.04 14.51
CA GLN A 138 52.22 -43.75 13.21
C GLN A 138 51.85 -42.40 12.59
N PHE A 139 50.76 -41.75 13.00
CA PHE A 139 50.25 -40.60 12.26
C PHE A 139 50.98 -39.29 12.60
N HIS A 140 51.92 -38.90 11.75
CA HIS A 140 52.55 -37.58 11.76
C HIS A 140 52.14 -36.82 10.49
N LEU A 141 51.59 -35.61 10.66
CA LEU A 141 51.36 -34.70 9.53
C LEU A 141 52.73 -34.17 9.09
N ASN A 142 53.31 -34.77 8.05
CA ASN A 142 54.54 -34.27 7.42
C ASN A 142 54.24 -32.96 6.67
N ILE A 143 54.21 -31.87 7.40
CA ILE A 143 54.08 -30.51 6.88
C ILE A 143 55.51 -29.95 6.82
N HIS A 144 56.16 -30.04 5.66
CA HIS A 144 57.44 -29.41 5.36
C HIS A 144 57.24 -28.08 4.63
#